data_AF-A0A6N8LY78-F1
#
_entry.id   AF-A0A6N8LY78-F1
#
_cell.length_a   1.000
_cell.length_b   1.000
_cell.length_c   1.000
_cell.angle_alpha   90.00
_cell.angle_beta   90.00
_cell.angle_gamma   90.00
#
_symmetry.space_group_name_H-M   'P 1'
#
loop_
_entity.id
_entity.type
_entity.pdbx_description
1 polymer ?
#
loop_
_entity_poly.entity_id
_entity_poly.type
_entity_poly.pdbx_seq_one_letter_code
_entity_poly.pdbx_strand_id
1 'polypeptide(L)'
;MAGMIALLRMSAGLIGWAIAFCLLYALHGIGCASGWATTPVMGASLHRVVLLAAWIGSVAATLALALRWREPGPALTDRAAAVLAWVGCAATVAGGLPILLVPDCL
;
A
#
# COMPACT_ATOMS: atom_id res chain seq x y z
N MET A 1 28.03 1.10 8.32
CA MET A 1 26.92 1.93 7.80
C MET A 1 26.40 1.46 6.43
N ALA A 2 27.28 1.10 5.49
CA ALA A 2 26.89 0.59 4.16
C ALA A 2 25.91 -0.60 4.16
N GLY A 3 26.06 -1.54 5.10
CA GLY A 3 25.16 -2.72 5.22
C GLY A 3 23.70 -2.37 5.56
N MET A 4 23.46 -1.38 6.44
CA MET A 4 22.10 -0.94 6.76
C MET A 4 21.40 -0.33 5.55
N ILE A 5 22.12 0.46 4.75
CA ILE A 5 21.56 1.11 3.55
C ILE A 5 21.14 0.07 2.53
N ALA A 6 21.91 -1.01 2.37
CA ALA A 6 21.55 -2.13 1.49
C ALA A 6 20.28 -2.84 2.00
N LEU A 7 20.19 -3.14 3.30
CA LEU A 7 19.01 -3.76 3.90
C LEU A 7 17.76 -2.90 3.72
N LEU A 8 17.85 -1.59 3.97
CA LEU A 8 16.75 -0.66 3.78
C LEU A 8 16.29 -0.57 2.32
N ARG A 9 17.24 -0.57 1.36
CA ARG A 9 16.88 -0.62 -0.06
C ARG A 9 16.16 -1.91 -0.42
N MET A 10 16.63 -3.05 0.09
CA MET A 10 15.98 -4.34 -0.18
C MET A 10 14.56 -4.39 0.42
N SER A 11 14.36 -3.87 1.62
CA SER A 11 13.06 -3.94 2.31
C SER A 11 12.10 -2.81 1.97
N ALA A 12 12.52 -1.75 1.29
CA ALA A 12 11.67 -0.56 1.09
C ALA A 12 10.33 -0.86 0.40
N GLY A 13 10.30 -1.81 -0.54
CA GLY A 13 9.05 -2.27 -1.15
C GLY A 13 8.04 -2.82 -0.14
N LEU A 14 8.52 -3.72 0.73
CA LEU A 14 7.73 -4.33 1.79
C LEU A 14 7.38 -3.33 2.89
N ILE A 15 8.27 -2.38 3.19
CA ILE A 15 7.97 -1.27 4.12
C ILE A 15 6.85 -0.41 3.55
N GLY A 16 6.87 -0.09 2.25
CA GLY A 16 5.80 0.64 1.58
C GLY A 16 4.46 -0.07 1.70
N TRP A 17 4.44 -1.39 1.48
CA TRP A 17 3.26 -2.22 1.71
C TRP A 17 2.79 -2.20 3.17
N ALA A 18 3.70 -2.35 4.14
CA ALA A 18 3.35 -2.34 5.56
C ALA A 18 2.75 -1.01 6.00
N ILE A 19 3.30 0.11 5.52
CA ILE A 19 2.75 1.45 5.74
C ILE A 19 1.34 1.56 5.15
N ALA A 20 1.14 1.10 3.92
CA ALA A 20 -0.17 1.10 3.26
C ALA A 20 -1.20 0.28 4.06
N PHE A 21 -0.82 -0.91 4.53
CA PHE A 21 -1.68 -1.77 5.35
C PHE A 21 -2.07 -1.07 6.65
N CYS A 22 -1.10 -0.53 7.40
CA CYS A 22 -1.37 0.19 8.65
C CYS A 22 -2.28 1.41 8.43
N LEU A 23 -2.04 2.19 7.36
CA LEU A 23 -2.86 3.34 7.00
C LEU A 23 -4.31 2.92 6.72
N LEU A 24 -4.51 1.91 5.87
CA LEU A 24 -5.84 1.42 5.50
C LEU A 24 -6.57 0.85 6.71
N TYR A 25 -5.89 0.06 7.55
CA TYR A 25 -6.49 -0.53 8.74
C TYR A 25 -6.89 0.53 9.77
N ALA A 26 -6.04 1.55 9.97
CA ALA A 26 -6.37 2.68 10.84
C ALA A 26 -7.57 3.49 10.33
N LEU A 27 -7.60 3.81 9.04
CA LEU A 27 -8.72 4.54 8.42
C LEU A 27 -10.01 3.73 8.46
N HIS A 28 -9.93 2.41 8.31
CA HIS A 28 -11.09 1.53 8.42
C HIS A 28 -11.67 1.59 9.84
N GLY A 29 -10.84 1.40 10.88
CA GLY A 29 -11.28 1.49 12.27
C GLY A 29 -11.89 2.85 12.62
N ILE A 30 -11.23 3.94 12.22
CA ILE A 30 -11.73 5.31 12.42
C ILE A 30 -13.07 5.50 11.69
N GLY A 31 -13.16 5.06 10.44
CA GLY A 31 -14.35 5.23 9.63
C GLY A 31 -15.55 4.44 10.13
N CYS A 32 -15.35 3.25 10.69
CA CYS A 32 -16.42 2.50 11.33
C CYS A 32 -16.89 3.15 12.64
N ALA A 33 -15.96 3.60 13.49
CA ALA A 33 -16.31 4.28 14.75
C ALA A 33 -16.96 5.66 14.53
N SER A 34 -16.61 6.35 13.43
CA SER A 34 -17.08 7.71 13.13
C SER A 34 -18.32 7.75 12.22
N GLY A 35 -18.91 6.59 11.90
CA GLY A 35 -20.14 6.52 11.08
C GLY A 35 -19.94 6.87 9.60
N TRP A 36 -18.73 6.77 9.05
CA TRP A 36 -18.50 7.11 7.64
C TRP A 36 -19.24 6.19 6.65
N ALA A 37 -19.64 5.00 7.09
CA ALA A 37 -20.38 4.05 6.28
C ALA A 37 -21.80 4.56 5.94
N THR A 38 -22.41 5.39 6.79
CA THR A 38 -23.76 5.93 6.59
C THR A 38 -23.76 7.33 5.97
N THR A 39 -22.61 7.97 5.85
CA THR A 39 -22.46 9.30 5.24
C THR A 39 -22.34 9.17 3.72
N PRO A 40 -23.32 9.63 2.92
CA PRO A 40 -23.27 9.54 1.47
C PRO A 40 -22.33 10.58 0.86
N VAL A 41 -21.46 10.15 -0.05
CA VAL A 41 -20.52 11.00 -0.82
C VAL A 41 -20.36 10.43 -2.23
N MET A 42 -20.60 11.24 -3.26
CA MET A 42 -20.38 10.88 -4.68
C MET A 42 -21.03 9.55 -5.12
N GLY A 43 -22.22 9.24 -4.60
CA GLY A 43 -22.93 7.99 -4.91
C GLY A 43 -22.40 6.74 -4.19
N ALA A 44 -21.44 6.89 -3.28
CA ALA A 44 -20.92 5.85 -2.40
C ALA A 44 -20.94 6.32 -0.93
N SER A 45 -20.46 5.49 0.00
CA SER A 45 -20.20 5.93 1.38
C SER A 45 -18.90 6.70 1.47
N LEU A 46 -18.82 7.70 2.37
CA LEU A 46 -17.58 8.39 2.70
C LEU A 46 -16.47 7.39 3.06
N HIS A 47 -16.83 6.31 3.78
CA HIS A 47 -15.92 5.24 4.15
C HIS A 47 -15.20 4.63 2.95
N ARG A 48 -15.98 4.21 1.95
CA ARG A 48 -15.45 3.59 0.74
C ARG A 48 -14.60 4.57 -0.07
N VAL A 49 -15.04 5.83 -0.19
CA VAL A 49 -14.29 6.87 -0.91
C VAL A 49 -12.92 7.11 -0.27
N VAL A 50 -12.85 7.23 1.05
CA VAL A 50 -11.59 7.48 1.76
C VAL A 50 -10.65 6.28 1.65
N LEU A 51 -11.15 5.05 1.84
CA LEU A 51 -10.34 3.84 1.70
C LEU A 51 -9.82 3.64 0.28
N LEU A 52 -10.65 3.89 -0.75
CA LEU A 52 -10.22 3.81 -2.14
C LEU A 52 -9.17 4.86 -2.47
N ALA A 53 -9.35 6.10 -2.01
CA ALA A 53 -8.36 7.16 -2.23
C ALA A 53 -7.01 6.82 -1.57
N ALA A 54 -7.03 6.35 -0.32
CA ALA A 54 -5.83 5.91 0.40
C ALA A 54 -5.15 4.71 -0.28
N TRP A 55 -5.94 3.74 -0.77
CA TRP A 55 -5.42 2.56 -1.46
C TRP A 55 -4.78 2.93 -2.80
N ILE A 56 -5.47 3.71 -3.65
CA ILE A 56 -4.93 4.19 -4.93
C ILE A 56 -3.63 4.98 -4.70
N GLY A 57 -3.61 5.87 -3.71
CA GLY A 57 -2.41 6.62 -3.35
C GLY A 57 -1.26 5.70 -2.92
N SER A 58 -1.54 4.65 -2.14
CA SER A 58 -0.55 3.67 -1.71
C SER A 58 -0.02 2.80 -2.85
N VAL A 59 -0.90 2.38 -3.78
CA VAL A 59 -0.51 1.67 -5.00
C VAL A 59 0.37 2.56 -5.87
N ALA A 60 0.00 3.83 -6.06
CA ALA A 60 0.81 4.78 -6.82
C ALA A 60 2.20 4.99 -6.20
N ALA A 61 2.28 5.11 -4.86
CA ALA A 61 3.55 5.28 -4.16
C ALA A 61 4.45 4.03 -4.28
N THR A 62 3.90 2.84 -4.07
CA THR A 62 4.65 1.57 -4.18
C THR A 62 5.03 1.24 -5.62
N LEU A 63 4.18 1.58 -6.59
CA LEU A 63 4.49 1.47 -8.01
C LEU A 63 5.60 2.44 -8.42
N ALA A 64 5.56 3.70 -7.97
CA ALA A 64 6.62 4.66 -8.23
C ALA A 64 7.97 4.18 -7.68
N LEU A 65 7.97 3.55 -6.50
CA LEU A 65 9.16 2.93 -5.93
C LEU A 65 9.67 1.76 -6.78
N ALA A 66 8.78 0.86 -7.22
CA ALA A 66 9.13 -0.28 -8.06
C ALA A 66 9.68 0.16 -9.43
N LEU A 67 9.06 1.16 -10.07
CA LEU A 67 9.52 1.73 -11.33
C LEU A 67 10.89 2.41 -11.20
N ARG A 68 11.15 3.09 -10.08
CA ARG A 68 12.45 3.73 -9.81
C ARG A 68 13.60 2.73 -9.74
N TRP A 69 13.33 1.49 -9.34
CA TRP A 69 14.34 0.43 -9.18
C TRP A 69 14.18 -0.72 -10.18
N ARG A 70 13.48 -0.48 -11.29
CA ARG A 70 13.20 -1.50 -12.31
C ARG A 70 14.45 -2.02 -13.04
N GLU A 71 15.52 -1.22 -13.09
CA GLU A 71 16.78 -1.57 -13.75
C GLU A 71 17.84 -1.87 -12.67
N PRO A 72 17.91 -3.12 -12.19
CA PRO A 72 18.84 -3.47 -11.13
C PRO A 72 20.29 -3.48 -11.62
N GLY A 73 21.19 -3.03 -10.76
CA GLY A 73 22.64 -3.18 -10.94
C GLY A 73 23.10 -4.65 -10.92
N PRO A 74 24.41 -4.90 -11.14
CA PRO A 74 24.95 -6.26 -11.19
C PRO A 74 24.93 -6.98 -9.84
N ALA A 75 24.82 -6.26 -8.72
CA ALA A 75 24.86 -6.85 -7.38
C ALA A 75 23.55 -7.60 -7.05
N LEU A 76 23.68 -8.70 -6.29
CA LEU A 76 22.54 -9.48 -5.81
C LEU A 76 21.55 -8.61 -4.99
N THR A 77 22.07 -7.68 -4.19
CA THR A 77 21.27 -6.77 -3.38
C THR A 77 20.40 -5.83 -4.21
N ASP A 78 20.88 -5.41 -5.38
CA ASP A 78 20.10 -4.53 -6.27
C ASP A 78 18.97 -5.30 -6.94
N ARG A 79 19.25 -6.54 -7.38
CA ARG A 79 18.22 -7.45 -7.92
C ARG A 79 17.18 -7.80 -6.86
N ALA A 80 17.61 -8.11 -5.64
CA ALA A 80 16.72 -8.38 -4.52
C ALA A 80 15.84 -7.17 -4.21
N ALA A 81 16.40 -5.95 -4.19
CA ALA A 81 15.63 -4.73 -3.98
C ALA A 81 14.58 -4.49 -5.08
N ALA A 82 14.92 -4.72 -6.35
CA ALA A 82 13.98 -4.58 -7.47
C ALA A 82 12.82 -5.59 -7.35
N VAL A 83 13.12 -6.87 -7.07
CA VAL A 83 12.11 -7.92 -6.88
C VAL A 83 11.20 -7.58 -5.69
N LEU A 84 11.78 -7.23 -4.55
CA LEU A 84 11.02 -6.91 -3.33
C LEU A 84 10.19 -5.63 -3.47
N ALA A 85 10.61 -4.67 -4.29
CA ALA A 85 9.80 -3.50 -4.66
C ALA A 85 8.53 -3.91 -5.42
N TRP A 86 8.66 -4.79 -6.42
CA TRP A 86 7.51 -5.32 -7.14
C TRP A 86 6.61 -6.20 -6.27
N VAL A 87 7.19 -7.03 -5.39
CA VAL A 87 6.43 -7.83 -4.42
C VAL A 87 5.62 -6.93 -3.49
N GLY A 88 6.22 -5.85 -2.95
CA GLY A 88 5.51 -4.87 -2.12
C GLY A 88 4.38 -4.16 -2.88
N CYS A 89 4.60 -3.78 -4.14
CA CYS A 89 3.56 -3.22 -4.98
C CYS A 89 2.40 -4.21 -5.22
N ALA A 90 2.71 -5.45 -5.60
CA ALA A 90 1.72 -6.49 -5.83
C ALA A 90 0.93 -6.83 -4.55
N ALA A 91 1.60 -6.89 -3.40
CA ALA A 91 0.97 -7.09 -2.10
C ALA A 91 0.06 -5.92 -1.71
N THR A 92 0.41 -4.68 -2.10
CA THR A 92 -0.42 -3.49 -1.86
C THR A 92 -1.68 -3.51 -2.71
N VAL A 93 -1.58 -3.93 -3.98
CA VAL A 93 -2.74 -4.15 -4.84
C VAL A 93 -3.62 -5.26 -4.26
N ALA A 94 -3.06 -6.44 -3.99
CA ALA A 94 -3.80 -7.58 -3.45
C ALA A 94 -4.45 -7.29 -2.10
N GLY A 95 -3.74 -6.58 -1.21
CA GLY A 95 -4.22 -6.26 0.13
C GLY A 95 -5.41 -5.29 0.17
N GLY A 96 -5.57 -4.44 -0.85
CA GLY A 96 -6.70 -3.51 -0.94
C GLY A 96 -7.91 -4.04 -1.72
N LEU A 97 -7.82 -5.20 -2.38
CA LEU A 97 -8.96 -5.81 -3.09
C LEU A 97 -10.21 -5.98 -2.22
N PRO A 98 -10.13 -6.37 -0.92
CA PRO A 98 -11.30 -6.49 -0.07
C PRO A 98 -12.16 -5.22 0.03
N ILE A 99 -11.57 -4.03 -0.15
CA ILE A 99 -12.29 -2.74 -0.16
C ILE A 99 -13.39 -2.71 -1.25
N LEU A 100 -13.19 -3.45 -2.35
CA LEU A 100 -14.15 -3.53 -3.45
C LEU A 100 -15.21 -4.63 -3.25
N LEU A 101 -14.85 -5.69 -2.55
CA LEU A 101 -15.60 -6.96 -2.54
C LEU A 101 -16.39 -7.19 -1.26
N VAL A 102 -15.92 -6.64 -0.14
CA VAL A 102 -16.47 -6.93 1.18
C VAL A 102 -17.29 -5.73 1.68
N PRO A 103 -18.45 -5.96 2.31
CA PRO A 103 -19.19 -4.90 2.99
C PRO A 103 -18.35 -4.23 4.07
N ASP A 104 -18.46 -2.90 4.16
CA ASP A 104 -17.75 -2.10 5.14
C ASP A 104 -18.46 -2.18 6.51
N CYS A 105 -17.70 -2.31 7.61
CA CYS A 105 -18.19 -2.19 8.99
C CYS A 105 -19.36 -3.12 9.37
N LEU A 106 -19.16 -4.44 9.24
CA LEU A 106 -20.09 -5.47 9.72
C LEU A 106 -20.29 -5.44 11.24
#